data_AF-A0A8U0MSE2-F1
#
_entry.id   AF-A0A8U0MSE2-F1
#
_cell.length_a   1.000
_cell.length_b   1.000
_cell.length_c   1.000
_cell.angle_alpha   90.00
_cell.angle_beta   90.00
_cell.angle_gamma   90.00
#
_symmetry.space_group_name_H-M   'P 1'
#
loop_
_entity.id
_entity.type
_entity.pdbx_description
1 polymer ?
#
loop_
_entity_poly.entity_id
_entity_poly.type
_entity_poly.pdbx_seq_one_letter_code
_entity_poly.pdbx_strand_id
1 'polypeptide(L)'
;MAGAGSEARFAGLSLMQLNELLEDEGQLTEMVQKMEETQNVQLNKEMTLASNRSLAEGNLLYQPQLDALKARLTQKYQELQVLFEAYQIKKTKLDQQSSRASLETLLALLQAEGAKIEEDTENMAEKFLDGELPLDSFIDVYQSQRKLAHTRRVKIEKLQELVLKGQRLPQASVPAPLLPRVPVPEPVPAAPLPYPTSEASGPPSMLPRRIPPPPPPVPAGRLATPFTAAMGSGQALPYPGSPCPPLPPRVGLPPQQGFSAQFVSPYPPALPQRPPPRLPPHQPGFILQ
;
A
#
# COMPACT_ATOMS: atom_id res chain seq x y z
N MET A 1 -62.21 -9.80 7.62
CA MET A 1 -63.38 -9.18 8.26
C MET A 1 -64.00 -8.24 7.24
N ALA A 2 -64.90 -8.73 6.39
CA ALA A 2 -65.86 -7.86 5.71
C ALA A 2 -67.13 -8.03 6.54
N GLY A 3 -67.59 -7.01 7.26
CA GLY A 3 -68.66 -7.23 8.23
C GLY A 3 -69.31 -5.95 8.70
N ALA A 4 -70.65 -5.96 8.66
CA ALA A 4 -71.59 -4.87 8.97
C ALA A 4 -71.80 -3.82 7.86
N GLY A 5 -70.75 -3.28 7.24
CA GLY A 5 -70.90 -2.17 6.28
C GLY A 5 -71.43 -2.57 4.88
N SER A 6 -71.22 -3.81 4.45
CA SER A 6 -71.63 -4.32 3.14
C SER A 6 -73.07 -4.85 3.14
N GLU A 7 -73.50 -5.57 4.19
CA GLU A 7 -74.86 -6.11 4.31
C GLU A 7 -75.93 -5.00 4.33
N ALA A 8 -75.64 -3.87 4.97
CA ALA A 8 -76.55 -2.72 5.00
C ALA A 8 -76.75 -2.05 3.64
N ARG A 9 -75.80 -2.19 2.69
CA ARG A 9 -75.85 -1.55 1.36
C ARG A 9 -76.79 -2.26 0.39
N PHE A 10 -76.98 -3.57 0.56
CA PHE A 10 -77.84 -4.38 -0.31
C PHE A 10 -79.24 -4.62 0.26
N ALA A 11 -79.45 -4.34 1.56
CA ALA A 11 -80.71 -4.59 2.27
C ALA A 11 -81.94 -3.83 1.72
N GLY A 12 -81.75 -2.80 0.90
CA GLY A 12 -82.83 -1.99 0.32
C GLY A 12 -83.17 -2.31 -1.15
N LEU A 13 -82.52 -3.29 -1.78
CA LEU A 13 -82.67 -3.58 -3.21
C LEU A 13 -83.67 -4.73 -3.46
N SER A 14 -84.46 -4.63 -4.54
CA SER A 14 -85.34 -5.73 -4.97
C SER A 14 -84.55 -6.83 -5.72
N LEU A 15 -85.10 -8.04 -5.78
CA LEU A 15 -84.45 -9.19 -6.43
C LEU A 15 -84.08 -8.94 -7.91
N MET A 16 -84.90 -8.17 -8.63
CA MET A 16 -84.63 -7.80 -10.02
C MET A 16 -83.43 -6.84 -10.14
N GLN A 17 -83.35 -5.84 -9.25
CA GLN A 17 -82.22 -4.89 -9.20
C GLN A 17 -80.92 -5.55 -8.74
N LEU A 18 -81.02 -6.55 -7.85
CA LEU A 18 -79.86 -7.33 -7.42
C LEU A 18 -79.29 -8.18 -8.56
N ASN A 19 -80.17 -8.74 -9.41
CA ASN A 19 -79.77 -9.51 -10.60
C ASN A 19 -79.15 -8.62 -11.67
N GLU A 20 -79.74 -7.44 -11.92
CA GLU A 20 -79.19 -6.44 -12.84
C GLU A 20 -77.80 -5.95 -12.38
N LEU A 21 -77.62 -5.73 -11.07
CA LEU A 21 -76.32 -5.37 -10.49
C LEU A 21 -75.28 -6.51 -10.59
N LEU A 22 -75.72 -7.76 -10.54
CA LEU A 22 -74.87 -8.95 -10.73
C LEU A 22 -74.41 -9.11 -12.18
N GLU A 23 -75.20 -8.66 -13.15
CA GLU A 23 -74.85 -8.69 -14.57
C GLU A 23 -74.05 -7.45 -15.01
N ASP A 24 -74.05 -6.36 -14.23
CA ASP A 24 -73.25 -5.15 -14.48
C ASP A 24 -71.93 -5.13 -13.68
N GLU A 25 -70.91 -5.76 -14.27
CA GLU A 25 -69.52 -5.75 -13.78
C GLU A 25 -68.95 -4.33 -13.56
N GLY A 26 -69.40 -3.34 -14.33
CA GLY A 26 -68.96 -1.95 -14.21
C GLY A 26 -69.45 -1.30 -12.91
N GLN A 27 -70.72 -1.49 -12.58
CA GLN A 27 -71.27 -1.04 -11.30
C GLN A 27 -70.65 -1.78 -10.11
N LEU A 28 -70.41 -3.10 -10.26
CA LEU A 28 -69.77 -3.89 -9.21
C LEU A 28 -68.34 -3.41 -8.92
N THR A 29 -67.54 -3.14 -9.96
CA THR A 29 -66.18 -2.61 -9.82
C THR A 29 -66.13 -1.20 -9.26
N GLU A 30 -67.07 -0.33 -9.64
CA GLU A 30 -67.21 1.00 -9.06
C GLU A 30 -67.55 0.93 -7.55
N MET A 31 -68.42 0.00 -7.17
CA MET A 31 -68.76 -0.23 -5.76
C MET A 31 -67.54 -0.71 -4.94
N VAL A 32 -66.74 -1.61 -5.51
CA VAL A 32 -65.49 -2.10 -4.89
C VAL A 32 -64.46 -0.97 -4.77
N GLN A 33 -64.33 -0.08 -5.77
CA GLN A 33 -63.46 1.10 -5.67
C GLN A 33 -63.90 2.07 -4.57
N LYS A 34 -65.21 2.20 -4.35
CA LYS A 34 -65.78 3.03 -3.27
C LYS A 34 -65.76 2.35 -1.91
N MET A 35 -65.31 1.10 -1.82
CA MET A 35 -65.15 0.39 -0.54
C MET A 35 -64.01 1.03 0.26
N GLU A 36 -64.22 1.19 1.56
CA GLU A 36 -63.29 1.88 2.45
C GLU A 36 -61.92 1.18 2.47
N GLU A 37 -61.91 -0.15 2.44
CA GLU A 37 -60.70 -0.96 2.37
C GLU A 37 -59.91 -0.70 1.09
N THR A 38 -60.58 -0.57 -0.06
CA THR A 38 -59.93 -0.27 -1.35
C THR A 38 -59.37 1.16 -1.35
N GLN A 39 -60.11 2.13 -0.82
CA GLN A 39 -59.64 3.51 -0.68
C GLN A 39 -58.45 3.62 0.28
N ASN A 40 -58.48 2.92 1.41
CA ASN A 40 -57.37 2.89 2.37
C ASN A 40 -56.11 2.26 1.76
N VAL A 41 -56.24 1.18 0.98
CA VAL A 41 -55.10 0.58 0.27
C VAL A 41 -54.54 1.55 -0.78
N GLN A 42 -55.41 2.24 -1.53
CA GLN A 42 -54.99 3.22 -2.53
C GLN A 42 -54.27 4.41 -1.89
N LEU A 43 -54.79 4.94 -0.78
CA LEU A 43 -54.15 6.02 -0.02
C LEU A 43 -52.80 5.58 0.55
N ASN A 44 -52.70 4.37 1.11
CA ASN A 44 -51.43 3.85 1.63
C ASN A 44 -50.39 3.64 0.52
N LYS A 45 -50.82 3.19 -0.66
CA LYS A 45 -49.99 3.10 -1.86
C LYS A 45 -49.45 4.47 -2.26
N GLU A 46 -50.32 5.49 -2.33
CA GLU A 46 -49.90 6.86 -2.68
C GLU A 46 -48.92 7.43 -1.65
N MET A 47 -49.19 7.24 -0.35
CA MET A 47 -48.30 7.64 0.73
C MET A 47 -46.93 6.96 0.62
N THR A 48 -46.91 5.65 0.34
CA THR A 48 -45.67 4.88 0.16
C THR A 48 -44.90 5.35 -1.08
N LEU A 49 -45.59 5.60 -2.19
CA LEU A 49 -44.98 6.11 -3.42
C LEU A 49 -44.40 7.51 -3.22
N ALA A 50 -45.11 8.40 -2.53
CA ALA A 50 -44.62 9.73 -2.20
C ALA A 50 -43.38 9.68 -1.30
N SER A 51 -43.40 8.83 -0.27
CA SER A 51 -42.25 8.60 0.62
C SER A 51 -41.04 8.03 -0.14
N ASN A 52 -41.26 7.01 -0.98
CA ASN A 52 -40.20 6.42 -1.79
C ASN A 52 -39.60 7.44 -2.78
N ARG A 53 -40.45 8.25 -3.43
CA ARG A 53 -40.00 9.33 -4.32
C ARG A 53 -39.14 10.35 -3.58
N SER A 54 -39.59 10.83 -2.43
CA SER A 54 -38.82 11.76 -1.59
C SER A 54 -37.45 11.19 -1.19
N LEU A 55 -37.40 9.92 -0.79
CA LEU A 55 -36.14 9.24 -0.47
C LEU A 55 -35.24 9.07 -1.70
N ALA A 56 -35.80 8.75 -2.86
CA ALA A 56 -35.05 8.61 -4.10
C ALA A 56 -34.46 9.94 -4.56
N GLU A 57 -35.23 11.03 -4.49
CA GLU A 57 -34.78 12.40 -4.77
C GLU A 57 -33.69 12.82 -3.79
N GLY A 58 -33.86 12.56 -2.49
CA GLY A 58 -32.83 12.81 -1.47
C GLY A 58 -31.55 12.02 -1.73
N ASN A 59 -31.66 10.75 -2.09
CA ASN A 59 -30.51 9.91 -2.44
C ASN A 59 -29.75 10.45 -3.66
N LEU A 60 -30.47 10.98 -4.65
CA LEU A 60 -29.88 11.54 -5.86
C LEU A 60 -29.03 12.78 -5.56
N LEU A 61 -29.38 13.57 -4.54
CA LEU A 61 -28.61 14.75 -4.10
C LEU A 61 -27.22 14.41 -3.58
N TYR A 62 -27.00 13.19 -3.08
CA TYR A 62 -25.67 12.77 -2.61
C TYR A 62 -24.70 12.47 -3.75
N GLN A 63 -25.21 12.12 -4.93
CA GLN A 63 -24.36 11.75 -6.07
C GLN A 63 -23.37 12.87 -6.48
N PRO A 64 -23.79 14.14 -6.70
CA PRO A 64 -22.83 15.20 -7.02
C PRO A 64 -21.82 15.46 -5.90
N GLN A 65 -22.20 15.29 -4.64
CA GLN A 65 -21.29 15.45 -3.50
C GLN A 65 -20.22 14.35 -3.48
N LEU A 66 -20.64 13.08 -3.69
CA LEU A 66 -19.73 11.95 -3.78
C LEU A 66 -18.79 12.07 -4.97
N ASP A 67 -19.29 12.50 -6.13
CA ASP A 67 -18.48 12.67 -7.33
C ASP A 67 -17.46 13.80 -7.15
N ALA A 68 -17.85 14.92 -6.53
CA ALA A 68 -16.92 15.99 -6.17
C ALA A 68 -15.83 15.52 -5.18
N LEU A 69 -16.20 14.75 -4.15
CA LEU A 69 -15.25 14.19 -3.18
C LEU A 69 -14.29 13.19 -3.84
N LYS A 70 -14.79 12.30 -4.71
CA LYS A 70 -13.97 11.37 -5.49
C LYS A 70 -12.98 12.14 -6.37
N ALA A 71 -13.46 13.13 -7.13
CA ALA A 71 -12.60 13.95 -7.98
C ALA A 71 -11.49 14.65 -7.18
N ARG A 72 -11.83 15.24 -6.03
CA ARG A 72 -10.86 15.88 -5.13
C ARG A 72 -9.85 14.89 -4.57
N LEU A 73 -10.29 13.69 -4.21
CA LEU A 73 -9.41 12.63 -3.72
C LEU A 73 -8.44 12.18 -4.82
N THR A 74 -8.95 11.92 -6.03
CA THR A 74 -8.14 11.56 -7.19
C THR A 74 -7.10 12.64 -7.50
N GLN A 75 -7.50 13.92 -7.47
CA GLN A 75 -6.57 15.04 -7.65
C GLN A 75 -5.46 15.02 -6.59
N LYS A 76 -5.79 14.80 -5.31
CA LYS A 76 -4.78 14.74 -4.24
C LYS A 76 -3.81 13.57 -4.40
N TYR A 77 -4.29 12.41 -4.90
CA TYR A 77 -3.41 11.30 -5.23
C TYR A 77 -2.47 11.61 -6.40
N GLN A 78 -2.96 12.32 -7.43
CA GLN A 78 -2.12 12.76 -8.55
C GLN A 78 -1.05 13.77 -8.09
N GLU A 79 -1.43 14.75 -7.28
CA GLU A 79 -0.48 15.70 -6.67
C GLU A 79 0.59 14.97 -5.85
N LEU A 80 0.18 14.00 -5.03
CA LEU A 80 1.09 13.18 -4.23
C LEU A 80 2.04 12.38 -5.11
N GLN A 81 1.55 11.79 -6.20
CA GLN A 81 2.37 11.01 -7.12
C GLN A 81 3.47 11.89 -7.74
N VAL A 82 3.12 13.07 -8.25
CA VAL A 82 4.08 14.02 -8.83
C VAL A 82 5.14 14.44 -7.79
N LEU A 83 4.71 14.75 -6.56
CA LEU A 83 5.63 15.09 -5.47
C LEU A 83 6.57 13.93 -5.12
N PHE A 84 6.03 12.70 -5.09
CA PHE A 84 6.80 11.50 -4.78
C PHE A 84 7.84 11.22 -5.87
N GLU A 85 7.48 11.34 -7.15
CA GLU A 85 8.41 11.19 -8.26
C GLU A 85 9.53 12.25 -8.20
N ALA A 86 9.18 13.52 -7.96
CA ALA A 86 10.15 14.60 -7.79
C ALA A 86 11.09 14.35 -6.59
N TYR A 87 10.56 13.84 -5.49
CA TYR A 87 11.36 13.44 -4.32
C TYR A 87 12.33 12.31 -4.67
N GLN A 88 11.86 11.26 -5.36
CA GLN A 88 12.68 10.11 -5.74
C GLN A 88 13.83 10.52 -6.67
N ILE A 89 13.59 11.42 -7.62
CA ILE A 89 14.64 11.99 -8.49
C ILE A 89 15.67 12.74 -7.64
N LYS A 90 15.23 13.62 -6.73
CA LYS A 90 16.15 14.38 -5.86
C LYS A 90 16.95 13.45 -4.95
N LYS A 91 16.32 12.42 -4.39
CA LYS A 91 16.98 11.43 -3.54
C LYS A 91 18.03 10.64 -4.29
N THR A 92 17.68 10.08 -5.44
CA THR A 92 18.64 9.31 -6.27
C THR A 92 19.82 10.17 -6.71
N LYS A 93 19.59 11.43 -7.08
CA LYS A 93 20.67 12.38 -7.39
C LYS A 93 21.57 12.64 -6.17
N LEU A 94 20.99 12.84 -4.99
CA LEU A 94 21.75 13.05 -3.75
C LEU A 94 22.57 11.80 -3.40
N ASP A 95 21.98 10.61 -3.50
CA ASP A 95 22.64 9.34 -3.21
C ASP A 95 23.80 9.05 -4.20
N GLN A 96 23.65 9.41 -5.48
CA GLN A 96 24.73 9.33 -6.46
C GLN A 96 25.85 10.33 -6.17
N GLN A 97 25.51 11.54 -5.75
CA GLN A 97 26.52 12.55 -5.38
C GLN A 97 27.27 12.15 -4.10
N SER A 98 26.56 11.65 -3.08
CA SER A 98 27.17 11.21 -1.83
C SER A 98 28.04 9.95 -2.01
N SER A 99 27.61 9.01 -2.85
CA SER A 99 28.44 7.84 -3.19
C SER A 99 29.67 8.22 -4.00
N ARG A 100 29.56 9.07 -5.03
CA ARG A 100 30.72 9.55 -5.80
C ARG A 100 31.69 10.38 -4.95
N ALA A 101 31.16 11.17 -4.01
CA ALA A 101 31.95 11.94 -3.07
C ALA A 101 32.31 11.15 -1.80
N SER A 102 31.99 9.84 -1.74
CA SER A 102 32.33 9.02 -0.58
C SER A 102 33.84 8.97 -0.43
N LEU A 103 34.28 8.98 0.83
CA LEU A 103 35.69 9.00 1.17
C LEU A 103 36.42 7.77 0.59
N GLU A 104 35.74 6.62 0.55
CA GLU A 104 36.22 5.37 -0.04
C GLU A 104 36.37 5.47 -1.56
N THR A 105 35.39 6.05 -2.27
CA THR A 105 35.50 6.26 -3.73
C THR A 105 36.62 7.23 -4.05
N LEU A 106 36.75 8.33 -3.29
CA LEU A 106 37.83 9.29 -3.48
C LEU A 106 39.21 8.65 -3.21
N LEU A 107 39.32 7.81 -2.18
CA LEU A 107 40.55 7.08 -1.88
C LEU A 107 40.94 6.14 -3.02
N ALA A 108 40.01 5.34 -3.54
CA ALA A 108 40.26 4.43 -4.65
C ALA A 108 40.69 5.18 -5.92
N LEU A 109 40.01 6.28 -6.26
CA LEU A 109 40.39 7.13 -7.40
C LEU A 109 41.78 7.74 -7.22
N LEU A 110 42.09 8.24 -6.03
CA LEU A 110 43.39 8.82 -5.74
C LEU A 110 44.51 7.77 -5.77
N GLN A 111 44.23 6.54 -5.33
CA GLN A 111 45.17 5.42 -5.43
C GLN A 111 45.44 5.04 -6.89
N ALA A 112 44.42 4.95 -7.74
CA ALA A 112 44.59 4.67 -9.17
C ALA A 112 45.42 5.77 -9.87
N GLU A 113 45.10 7.03 -9.59
CA GLU A 113 45.86 8.19 -10.09
C GLU A 113 47.28 8.28 -9.48
N GLY A 114 47.46 7.79 -8.25
CA GLY A 114 48.76 7.67 -7.58
C GLY A 114 49.65 6.62 -8.24
N ALA A 115 49.12 5.42 -8.50
CA ALA A 115 49.83 4.36 -9.20
C ALA A 115 50.20 4.78 -10.62
N LYS A 116 49.27 5.42 -11.35
CA LYS A 116 49.51 5.92 -12.70
C LYS A 116 50.69 6.89 -12.76
N ILE A 117 50.76 7.87 -11.85
CA ILE A 117 51.88 8.83 -11.87
C ILE A 117 53.20 8.20 -11.42
N GLU A 118 53.17 7.19 -10.54
CA GLU A 118 54.37 6.44 -10.18
C GLU A 118 54.92 5.70 -11.41
N GLU A 119 54.06 5.01 -12.16
CA GLU A 119 54.39 4.36 -13.43
C GLU A 119 54.88 5.37 -14.49
N ASP A 120 54.18 6.50 -14.67
CA ASP A 120 54.58 7.55 -15.63
C ASP A 120 55.99 8.10 -15.30
N THR A 121 56.32 8.27 -14.01
CA THR A 121 57.67 8.70 -13.61
C THR A 121 58.72 7.63 -13.84
N GLU A 122 58.40 6.36 -13.65
CA GLU A 122 59.32 5.25 -13.93
C GLU A 122 59.59 5.13 -15.43
N ASN A 123 58.55 5.15 -16.25
CA ASN A 123 58.65 5.17 -17.71
C ASN A 123 59.48 6.38 -18.21
N MET A 124 59.37 7.53 -17.57
CA MET A 124 60.18 8.71 -17.89
C MET A 124 61.66 8.50 -17.55
N ALA A 125 61.94 7.84 -16.42
CA ALA A 125 63.31 7.51 -16.02
C ALA A 125 63.94 6.48 -16.97
N GLU A 126 63.20 5.45 -17.38
CA GLU A 126 63.65 4.47 -18.38
C GLU A 126 64.00 5.15 -19.71
N LYS A 127 63.10 5.98 -20.26
CA LYS A 127 63.36 6.74 -21.50
C LYS A 127 64.59 7.63 -21.42
N PHE A 128 64.85 8.22 -20.26
CA PHE A 128 66.06 9.01 -20.04
C PHE A 128 67.33 8.14 -20.06
N LEU A 129 67.29 6.97 -19.42
CA LEU A 129 68.40 6.02 -19.41
C LEU A 129 68.68 5.43 -20.80
N ASP A 130 67.64 5.25 -21.62
CA ASP A 130 67.74 4.81 -23.00
C ASP A 130 68.22 5.91 -23.97
N GLY A 131 68.37 7.15 -23.48
CA GLY A 131 68.81 8.30 -24.27
C GLY A 131 67.72 8.90 -25.17
N GLU A 132 66.45 8.51 -25.00
CA GLU A 132 65.31 9.06 -25.75
C GLU A 132 64.89 10.45 -25.26
N LEU A 133 65.36 10.87 -24.08
CA LEU A 133 64.99 12.13 -23.45
C LEU A 133 66.24 12.94 -23.04
N PRO A 134 66.36 14.22 -23.43
CA PRO A 134 67.50 15.06 -23.04
C PRO A 134 67.43 15.48 -21.56
N LEU A 135 68.59 15.68 -20.95
CA LEU A 135 68.74 15.96 -19.51
C LEU A 135 67.92 17.16 -19.03
N ASP A 136 67.96 18.28 -19.74
CA ASP A 136 67.26 19.51 -19.35
C ASP A 136 65.73 19.29 -19.32
N SER A 137 65.19 18.56 -20.31
CA SER A 137 63.77 18.22 -20.35
C SER A 137 63.38 17.19 -19.27
N PHE A 138 64.29 16.27 -18.94
CA PHE A 138 64.07 15.29 -17.89
C PHE A 138 63.97 15.98 -16.53
N ILE A 139 64.93 16.84 -16.18
CA ILE A 139 65.00 17.49 -14.86
C ILE A 139 63.70 18.24 -14.54
N ASP A 140 63.22 19.07 -15.46
CA ASP A 140 62.03 19.90 -15.22
C ASP A 140 60.75 19.06 -15.04
N VAL A 141 60.52 18.12 -15.95
CA VAL A 141 59.29 17.33 -15.97
C VAL A 141 59.33 16.25 -14.88
N TYR A 142 60.43 15.52 -14.75
CA TYR A 142 60.56 14.43 -13.78
C TYR A 142 60.46 14.93 -12.34
N GLN A 143 61.16 16.01 -11.97
CA GLN A 143 61.09 16.53 -10.60
C GLN A 143 59.66 16.97 -10.24
N SER A 144 58.96 17.64 -11.17
CA SER A 144 57.59 18.07 -10.95
C SER A 144 56.62 16.89 -10.77
N GLN A 145 56.73 15.86 -11.62
CA GLN A 145 55.89 14.67 -11.55
C GLN A 145 56.22 13.81 -10.33
N ARG A 146 57.50 13.64 -9.99
CA ARG A 146 57.93 12.88 -8.81
C ARG A 146 57.48 13.55 -7.51
N LYS A 147 57.53 14.89 -7.44
CA LYS A 147 56.95 15.66 -6.34
C LYS A 147 55.44 15.44 -6.23
N LEU A 148 54.72 15.43 -7.36
CA LEU A 148 53.29 15.14 -7.37
C LEU A 148 52.98 13.71 -6.92
N ALA A 149 53.76 12.71 -7.34
CA ALA A 149 53.64 11.32 -6.92
C ALA A 149 53.80 11.18 -5.39
N HIS A 150 54.87 11.74 -4.81
CA HIS A 150 55.08 11.74 -3.36
C HIS A 150 53.96 12.48 -2.61
N THR A 151 53.50 13.61 -3.14
CA THR A 151 52.37 14.35 -2.56
C THR A 151 51.08 13.51 -2.56
N ARG A 152 50.79 12.80 -3.67
CA ARG A 152 49.64 11.90 -3.76
C ARG A 152 49.76 10.74 -2.77
N ARG A 153 50.95 10.14 -2.60
CA ARG A 153 51.19 9.07 -1.63
C ARG A 153 50.84 9.48 -0.19
N VAL A 154 51.34 10.63 0.25
CA VAL A 154 51.02 11.16 1.59
C VAL A 154 49.51 11.46 1.73
N LYS A 155 48.87 11.98 0.68
CA LYS A 155 47.42 12.22 0.69
C LYS A 155 46.61 10.92 0.75
N ILE A 156 47.06 9.86 0.07
CA ILE A 156 46.46 8.52 0.15
C ILE A 156 46.53 7.99 1.58
N GLU A 157 47.69 8.03 2.22
CA GLU A 157 47.87 7.57 3.61
C GLU A 157 46.95 8.34 4.57
N LYS A 158 46.90 9.67 4.44
CA LYS A 158 46.04 10.50 5.30
C LYS A 158 44.56 10.26 5.05
N LEU A 159 44.16 10.08 3.80
CA LEU A 159 42.78 9.77 3.45
C LEU A 159 42.36 8.37 3.93
N GLN A 160 43.27 7.39 3.85
CA GLN A 160 43.08 6.04 4.39
C GLN A 160 42.89 6.06 5.91
N GLU A 161 43.68 6.84 6.65
CA GLU A 161 43.46 7.05 8.08
C GLU A 161 42.05 7.60 8.38
N LEU A 162 41.58 8.57 7.57
CA LEU A 162 40.26 9.18 7.76
C LEU A 162 39.12 8.18 7.45
N VAL A 163 39.26 7.34 6.42
CA VAL A 163 38.30 6.25 6.12
C VAL A 163 38.20 5.28 7.30
N LEU A 164 39.35 4.82 7.81
CA LEU A 164 39.39 3.89 8.94
C LEU A 164 38.87 4.52 10.25
N LYS A 165 39.17 5.81 10.49
CA LYS A 165 38.65 6.55 11.67
C LYS A 165 37.16 6.85 11.55
N GLY A 166 36.66 7.15 10.35
CA GLY A 166 35.23 7.35 10.08
C GLY A 166 34.39 6.09 10.31
N GLN A 167 34.94 4.91 10.01
CA GLN A 167 34.34 3.61 10.36
C GLN A 167 34.41 3.28 11.87
N ARG A 168 35.24 4.02 12.64
CA ARG A 168 35.43 3.87 14.09
C ARG A 168 34.66 4.90 14.93
N LEU A 169 33.72 5.64 14.36
CA LEU A 169 32.77 6.36 15.21
C LEU A 169 32.05 5.31 16.07
N PRO A 170 32.02 5.44 17.41
CA PRO A 170 31.33 4.47 18.22
C PRO A 170 29.87 4.48 17.79
N GLN A 171 29.34 3.35 17.31
CA GLN A 171 28.01 3.00 17.76
C GLN A 171 28.11 3.07 19.27
N ALA A 172 27.53 4.12 19.86
CA ALA A 172 27.31 4.16 21.29
C ALA A 172 26.42 2.95 21.57
N SER A 173 27.06 1.81 21.87
CA SER A 173 26.45 0.75 22.65
C SER A 173 26.09 1.43 23.95
N VAL A 174 24.85 1.90 24.03
CA VAL A 174 24.25 2.33 25.29
C VAL A 174 24.53 1.18 26.25
N PRO A 175 25.30 1.38 27.34
CA PRO A 175 25.45 0.33 28.31
C PRO A 175 24.05 0.10 28.87
N ALA A 176 23.47 -1.06 28.61
CA ALA A 176 22.30 -1.50 29.33
C ALA A 176 22.66 -1.42 30.83
N PRO A 177 21.89 -0.71 31.67
CA PRO A 177 22.17 -0.70 33.09
C PRO A 177 22.00 -2.13 33.60
N LEU A 178 23.09 -2.73 34.07
CA LEU A 178 23.06 -3.97 34.85
C LEU A 178 22.27 -3.67 36.12
N LEU A 179 21.01 -4.09 36.17
CA LEU A 179 20.21 -4.01 37.38
C LEU A 179 20.74 -5.05 38.39
N PRO A 180 21.10 -4.66 39.62
CA PRO A 180 21.39 -5.60 40.69
C PRO A 180 20.10 -6.34 41.08
N ARG A 181 20.15 -7.68 41.05
CA ARG A 181 19.08 -8.56 41.49
C ARG A 181 18.98 -8.53 43.01
N VAL A 182 17.86 -8.05 43.55
CA VAL A 182 17.51 -8.17 44.98
C VAL A 182 16.04 -8.65 45.10
N PRO A 183 15.70 -9.53 46.05
CA PRO A 183 14.47 -10.34 46.03
C PRO A 183 13.20 -9.59 46.51
N VAL A 184 12.06 -10.01 45.98
CA VAL A 184 10.69 -9.58 46.30
C VAL A 184 10.30 -9.93 47.75
N PRO A 185 9.54 -9.05 48.43
CA PRO A 185 8.21 -9.43 48.95
C PRO A 185 7.10 -8.40 48.66
N GLU A 186 5.89 -8.92 48.42
CA GLU A 186 4.58 -8.23 48.28
C GLU A 186 3.99 -7.72 49.62
N PRO A 187 2.79 -7.05 49.69
CA PRO A 187 2.05 -6.17 48.76
C PRO A 187 1.54 -4.86 49.46
N VAL A 188 0.54 -4.18 48.84
CA VAL A 188 -0.40 -3.09 49.25
C VAL A 188 -0.21 -1.62 48.74
N PRO A 189 -1.31 -0.89 48.43
CA PRO A 189 -1.38 0.13 47.37
C PRO A 189 -1.61 1.58 47.86
N ALA A 190 -1.20 2.58 47.07
CA ALA A 190 -1.82 3.92 47.00
C ALA A 190 -1.19 4.77 45.86
N ALA A 191 -2.02 5.50 45.11
CA ALA A 191 -1.63 6.57 44.17
C ALA A 191 -1.22 7.85 44.96
N PRO A 192 -0.51 8.87 44.41
CA PRO A 192 -1.00 9.76 43.33
C PRO A 192 0.06 10.33 42.32
N LEU A 193 -0.47 10.97 41.25
CA LEU A 193 0.14 11.78 40.16
C LEU A 193 1.15 12.87 40.63
N PRO A 194 2.09 13.45 39.81
CA PRO A 194 1.80 14.25 38.59
C PRO A 194 2.86 14.30 37.43
N TYR A 195 2.42 14.79 36.26
CA TYR A 195 3.14 15.25 35.03
C TYR A 195 4.35 16.21 35.32
N PRO A 196 5.28 16.61 34.38
CA PRO A 196 5.00 16.91 32.96
C PRO A 196 6.16 16.88 31.89
N THR A 197 5.78 17.22 30.65
CA THR A 197 6.46 17.89 29.49
C THR A 197 7.79 17.43 28.85
N SER A 198 7.72 17.37 27.51
CA SER A 198 8.69 17.68 26.43
C SER A 198 10.19 17.62 26.69
N GLU A 199 10.89 16.87 25.84
CA GLU A 199 11.91 17.45 24.95
C GLU A 199 12.01 16.68 23.63
N ALA A 200 12.12 17.45 22.55
CA ALA A 200 12.42 16.99 21.21
C ALA A 200 13.95 16.94 21.03
N SER A 201 14.46 15.87 20.40
CA SER A 201 15.53 15.91 19.38
C SER A 201 16.17 14.52 19.26
N GLY A 202 15.84 13.81 18.18
CA GLY A 202 16.52 12.58 17.77
C GLY A 202 16.59 12.51 16.24
N PRO A 203 17.64 11.91 15.65
CA PRO A 203 17.83 11.88 14.20
C PRO A 203 16.73 11.04 13.52
N PRO A 204 16.32 11.37 12.28
CA PRO A 204 15.23 10.65 11.63
C PRO A 204 15.66 9.20 11.35
N SER A 205 15.00 8.28 12.06
CA SER A 205 15.07 6.84 11.81
C SER A 205 14.74 6.55 10.35
N MET A 206 15.62 5.81 9.67
CA MET A 206 15.43 5.38 8.28
C MET A 206 14.23 4.43 8.22
N LEU A 207 13.05 4.97 7.93
CA LEU A 207 11.86 4.17 7.73
C LEU A 207 11.97 3.37 6.42
N PRO A 208 11.53 2.10 6.42
CA PRO A 208 11.46 1.29 5.21
C PRO A 208 10.68 2.00 4.12
N ARG A 209 11.17 1.86 2.88
CA ARG A 209 10.61 2.38 1.62
C ARG A 209 9.07 2.24 1.59
N ARG A 210 8.35 3.31 1.95
CA ARG A 210 6.89 3.33 1.84
C ARG A 210 6.52 3.45 0.37
N ILE A 211 6.06 2.33 -0.18
CA ILE A 211 5.29 2.33 -1.42
C ILE A 211 4.02 3.14 -1.13
N PRO A 212 3.63 4.12 -1.97
CA PRO A 212 2.35 4.79 -1.83
C PRO A 212 1.23 3.74 -1.81
N PRO A 213 0.25 3.83 -0.90
CA PRO A 213 -0.88 2.90 -0.92
C PRO A 213 -1.56 2.98 -2.30
N PRO A 214 -1.90 1.84 -2.92
CA PRO A 214 -2.61 1.84 -4.18
C PRO A 214 -3.95 2.57 -4.01
N PRO A 215 -4.45 3.27 -5.05
CA PRO A 215 -5.79 3.84 -5.00
C PRO A 215 -6.81 2.72 -4.74
N PRO A 216 -7.88 2.97 -3.97
CA PRO A 216 -8.87 1.96 -3.68
C PRO A 216 -9.48 1.42 -4.99
N PRO A 217 -9.66 0.09 -5.14
CA PRO A 217 -10.30 -0.48 -6.31
C PRO A 217 -11.74 0.05 -6.37
N VAL A 218 -12.09 0.69 -7.49
CA VAL A 218 -13.46 1.12 -7.76
C VAL A 218 -14.23 -0.14 -8.19
N PRO A 219 -15.23 -0.62 -7.43
CA PRO A 219 -16.05 -1.73 -7.89
C PRO A 219 -16.90 -1.22 -9.05
N ALA A 220 -16.55 -1.63 -10.27
CA ALA A 220 -17.47 -1.54 -11.39
C ALA A 220 -18.63 -2.50 -11.11
N GLY A 221 -19.77 -1.95 -10.71
CA GLY A 221 -21.02 -2.70 -10.54
C GLY A 221 -21.28 -3.19 -9.11
N ARG A 222 -21.79 -2.30 -8.27
CA ARG A 222 -22.92 -2.56 -7.36
C ARG A 222 -23.27 -1.24 -6.67
N LEU A 223 -24.42 -0.68 -7.00
CA LEU A 223 -25.04 0.38 -6.22
C LEU A 223 -25.39 -0.23 -4.86
N ALA A 224 -24.57 0.04 -3.85
CA ALA A 224 -24.91 -0.23 -2.46
C ALA A 224 -25.75 0.95 -1.97
N THR A 225 -27.07 0.81 -1.99
CA THR A 225 -27.98 1.71 -1.28
C THR A 225 -27.95 1.36 0.22
N PRO A 226 -27.66 2.30 1.12
CA PRO A 226 -27.73 2.07 2.55
C PRO A 226 -29.14 2.39 3.01
N PHE A 227 -30.06 1.41 3.04
CA PHE A 227 -31.16 1.31 4.02
C PHE A 227 -32.10 0.16 3.62
N THR A 228 -31.81 -1.04 4.13
CA THR A 228 -32.79 -2.13 4.19
C THR A 228 -32.85 -2.62 5.62
N ALA A 229 -33.41 -1.81 6.53
CA ALA A 229 -33.74 -2.24 7.88
C ALA A 229 -34.74 -1.28 8.52
N ALA A 230 -36.04 -1.47 8.23
CA ALA A 230 -37.13 -1.03 9.10
C ALA A 230 -38.46 -1.65 8.64
N MET A 231 -38.75 -2.88 9.08
CA MET A 231 -40.12 -3.37 9.29
C MET A 231 -40.04 -4.57 10.26
N GLY A 232 -40.68 -4.45 11.42
CA GLY A 232 -40.80 -5.55 12.39
C GLY A 232 -40.71 -5.12 13.84
N SER A 233 -41.70 -4.37 14.32
CA SER A 233 -42.01 -4.21 15.73
C SER A 233 -42.47 -5.55 16.33
N GLY A 234 -41.78 -6.05 17.34
CA GLY A 234 -42.19 -7.26 18.05
C GLY A 234 -41.15 -7.78 19.04
N GLN A 235 -41.28 -7.35 20.30
CA GLN A 235 -40.86 -7.97 21.57
C GLN A 235 -39.48 -8.65 21.72
N ALA A 236 -38.77 -8.19 22.75
CA ALA A 236 -37.48 -8.67 23.21
C ALA A 236 -37.52 -10.09 23.80
N LEU A 237 -36.48 -10.88 23.49
CA LEU A 237 -35.93 -11.94 24.36
C LEU A 237 -34.40 -11.99 24.20
N PRO A 238 -33.63 -12.20 25.29
CA PRO A 238 -32.17 -12.30 25.22
C PRO A 238 -31.76 -13.75 24.96
N TYR A 239 -30.97 -14.02 23.92
CA TYR A 239 -30.29 -15.31 23.77
C TYR A 239 -28.77 -15.14 23.59
N PRO A 240 -27.97 -16.06 24.15
CA PRO A 240 -26.53 -15.94 24.27
C PRO A 240 -25.82 -16.38 22.99
N GLY A 241 -24.59 -15.88 22.82
CA GLY A 241 -23.77 -16.11 21.63
C GLY A 241 -23.52 -17.58 21.32
N SER A 242 -23.53 -17.91 20.02
CA SER A 242 -23.00 -19.16 19.49
C SER A 242 -21.91 -18.85 18.45
N PRO A 243 -20.71 -19.45 18.54
CA PRO A 243 -19.65 -19.30 17.55
C PRO A 243 -19.97 -20.07 16.25
N CYS A 244 -19.53 -19.52 15.11
CA CYS A 244 -19.61 -20.19 13.81
C CYS A 244 -18.85 -21.54 13.80
N PRO A 245 -19.33 -22.58 13.11
CA PRO A 245 -18.58 -23.82 12.95
C PRO A 245 -17.47 -23.66 11.89
N PRO A 246 -16.35 -24.41 11.99
CA PRO A 246 -15.24 -24.33 11.04
C PRO A 246 -15.57 -25.03 9.71
N LEU A 247 -15.12 -24.44 8.61
CA LEU A 247 -15.20 -25.00 7.25
C LEU A 247 -14.25 -26.21 7.09
N PRO A 248 -14.66 -27.31 6.42
CA PRO A 248 -13.77 -28.45 6.14
C PRO A 248 -12.78 -28.14 5.00
N PRO A 249 -11.58 -28.76 4.98
CA PRO A 249 -10.58 -28.55 3.94
C PRO A 249 -10.98 -29.27 2.64
N ARG A 250 -10.90 -28.54 1.52
CA ARG A 250 -11.27 -29.02 0.19
C ARG A 250 -10.14 -29.87 -0.41
N VAL A 251 -10.29 -31.19 -0.35
CA VAL A 251 -9.47 -32.15 -1.12
C VAL A 251 -9.94 -32.14 -2.58
N GLY A 252 -8.98 -32.10 -3.51
CA GLY A 252 -9.19 -31.87 -4.94
C GLY A 252 -9.69 -33.09 -5.74
N LEU A 253 -10.06 -32.82 -7.00
CA LEU A 253 -10.18 -33.71 -8.17
C LEU A 253 -10.42 -32.81 -9.44
N PRO A 254 -10.25 -33.31 -10.70
CA PRO A 254 -9.32 -32.80 -11.73
C PRO A 254 -9.99 -31.95 -12.85
N PRO A 255 -9.26 -31.46 -13.88
CA PRO A 255 -9.76 -30.42 -14.79
C PRO A 255 -10.55 -31.00 -15.97
N GLN A 256 -11.66 -30.35 -16.32
CA GLN A 256 -12.36 -30.52 -17.60
C GLN A 256 -11.85 -29.46 -18.59
N GLN A 257 -11.39 -29.93 -19.74
CA GLN A 257 -11.01 -29.15 -20.91
C GLN A 257 -12.26 -28.57 -21.59
N GLY A 258 -12.18 -27.32 -22.05
CA GLY A 258 -13.09 -26.82 -23.06
C GLY A 258 -13.29 -25.30 -23.01
N PHE A 259 -12.99 -24.66 -24.13
CA PHE A 259 -13.29 -23.28 -24.51
C PHE A 259 -12.28 -22.20 -24.12
N SER A 260 -11.35 -22.01 -25.07
CA SER A 260 -10.58 -20.79 -25.28
C SER A 260 -11.48 -19.62 -25.66
N ALA A 261 -11.36 -18.51 -24.93
CA ALA A 261 -11.64 -17.17 -25.43
C ALA A 261 -10.55 -16.24 -24.90
N GLN A 262 -10.00 -15.46 -25.82
CA GLN A 262 -8.77 -14.69 -25.70
C GLN A 262 -8.89 -13.60 -24.62
N PHE A 263 -8.06 -13.67 -23.57
CA PHE A 263 -7.75 -12.53 -22.72
C PHE A 263 -6.23 -12.29 -22.79
N VAL A 264 -5.87 -11.14 -23.35
CA VAL A 264 -4.51 -10.62 -23.35
C VAL A 264 -4.19 -10.20 -21.91
N SER A 265 -3.28 -10.93 -21.26
CA SER A 265 -2.76 -10.60 -19.93
C SER A 265 -1.82 -9.39 -20.03
N PRO A 266 -1.92 -8.37 -19.15
CA PRO A 266 -1.07 -7.18 -19.19
C PRO A 266 0.28 -7.36 -18.45
N TYR A 267 0.78 -8.57 -18.25
CA TYR A 267 2.05 -8.83 -17.55
C TYR A 267 3.09 -9.50 -18.47
N PRO A 268 4.37 -9.09 -18.41
CA PRO A 268 5.44 -9.76 -19.16
C PRO A 268 5.74 -11.15 -18.56
N PRO A 269 6.20 -12.13 -19.37
CA PRO A 269 6.47 -13.48 -18.90
C PRO A 269 7.70 -13.50 -17.97
N ALA A 270 7.69 -14.41 -16.99
CA ALA A 270 8.82 -14.64 -16.10
C ALA A 270 10.03 -15.17 -16.89
N LEU A 271 11.22 -14.64 -16.59
CA LEU A 271 12.50 -15.08 -17.18
C LEU A 271 12.80 -16.56 -16.82
N PRO A 272 13.48 -17.31 -17.71
CA PRO A 272 13.85 -18.71 -17.44
C PRO A 272 14.74 -18.84 -16.20
N GLN A 273 14.33 -19.69 -15.26
CA GLN A 273 15.12 -20.08 -14.10
C GLN A 273 16.45 -20.70 -14.56
N ARG A 274 17.56 -20.17 -14.06
CA ARG A 274 18.91 -20.71 -14.30
C ARG A 274 19.06 -22.06 -13.58
N PRO A 275 19.67 -23.10 -14.19
CA PRO A 275 19.90 -24.37 -13.50
C PRO A 275 20.90 -24.21 -12.35
N PRO A 276 20.81 -25.01 -11.27
CA PRO A 276 21.75 -24.95 -10.15
C PRO A 276 23.18 -25.33 -10.57
N PRO A 277 24.22 -24.83 -9.88
CA PRO A 277 25.61 -25.15 -10.20
C PRO A 277 25.86 -26.64 -9.95
N ARG A 278 26.30 -27.36 -10.99
CA ARG A 278 26.83 -28.73 -10.84
C ARG A 278 28.21 -28.65 -10.19
N LEU A 279 28.39 -29.34 -9.06
CA LEU A 279 29.70 -29.65 -8.51
C LEU A 279 30.48 -30.55 -9.48
N PRO A 280 31.80 -30.37 -9.65
CA PRO A 280 32.61 -31.22 -10.51
C PRO A 280 32.76 -32.64 -9.92
N PRO A 281 32.86 -33.69 -10.76
CA PRO A 281 33.03 -35.06 -10.30
C PRO A 281 34.44 -35.30 -9.74
N HIS A 282 34.49 -36.10 -8.68
CA HIS A 282 35.69 -36.72 -8.12
C HIS A 282 36.61 -37.29 -9.22
N GLN A 283 37.89 -36.90 -9.21
CA GLN A 283 38.93 -37.65 -9.92
C GLN A 283 39.32 -38.90 -9.12
N PRO A 284 39.54 -40.06 -9.77
CA PRO A 284 40.09 -41.25 -9.13
C PRO A 284 41.63 -41.25 -9.09
N GLY A 285 42.16 -41.68 -7.95
CA GLY A 285 43.47 -42.25 -7.65
C GLY A 285 44.67 -42.05 -8.59
N PHE A 286 45.76 -41.52 -8.02
CA PHE A 286 47.12 -41.90 -8.42
C PHE A 286 47.83 -42.58 -7.24
N ILE A 287 48.41 -43.74 -7.57
CA ILE A 287 49.19 -44.64 -6.73
C ILE A 287 50.65 -44.16 -6.69
N LEU A 288 51.32 -44.46 -5.57
CA LEU A 288 52.78 -44.41 -5.36
C LEU A 288 53.61 -44.83 -6.58
N GLN A 289 54.67 -44.07 -6.89
CA GLN A 289 56.07 -44.53 -6.75
C GLN A 289 57.02 -43.35 -6.70
#